data_AF-A0A967TGA1-F1
#
_entry.id   AF-A0A967TGA1-F1
#
_cell.length_a   1.000
_cell.length_b   1.000
_cell.length_c   1.000
_cell.angle_alpha   90.00
_cell.angle_beta   90.00
_cell.angle_gamma   90.00
#
_symmetry.space_group_name_H-M   'P 1'
#
loop_
_entity.id
_entity.type
_entity.pdbx_description
1 polymer ?
#
loop_
_entity_poly.entity_id
_entity_poly.type
_entity_poly.pdbx_seq_one_letter_code
_entity_poly.pdbx_strand_id
1 'polypeptide(L)'
;MKRKIPATILHITLVVLLFCSQAAAHCEIPCGIYDDTMRINMLREHITTIEKSMNQILTLEQKSGENANQLIRWVMNKEQHADALQEIVTQYFMTQRIKPESKQYPVKLQTLHGLLLAAMKSKQTTDLGQTKRLRELVDQFEKTYFDQSH
;
A
#
# COMPACT_ATOMS: atom_id res chain seq x y z
N MET A 1 -18.31 33.93 -37.61
CA MET A 1 -19.09 32.69 -37.81
C MET A 1 -18.94 31.80 -36.58
N LYS A 2 -19.96 31.68 -35.71
CA LYS A 2 -19.91 30.78 -34.54
C LYS A 2 -20.32 29.37 -34.99
N ARG A 3 -19.37 28.44 -35.11
CA ARG A 3 -19.67 27.02 -35.42
C ARG A 3 -20.43 26.41 -34.24
N LYS A 4 -21.69 26.01 -34.45
CA LYS A 4 -22.49 25.29 -33.45
C LYS A 4 -22.10 23.82 -33.50
N ILE A 5 -21.65 23.26 -32.38
CA ILE A 5 -21.38 21.83 -32.26
C ILE A 5 -22.72 21.11 -32.14
N PRO A 6 -23.01 20.09 -32.96
CA PRO A 6 -24.28 19.36 -32.91
C PRO A 6 -24.38 18.57 -31.59
N ALA A 7 -25.57 18.57 -31.00
CA ALA A 7 -25.84 17.94 -29.70
C ALA A 7 -25.45 16.45 -29.67
N THR A 8 -25.55 15.74 -30.80
CA THR A 8 -25.13 14.35 -30.96
C THR A 8 -23.64 14.14 -30.70
N ILE A 9 -22.77 15.05 -31.16
CA ILE A 9 -21.33 14.97 -30.89
C ILE A 9 -21.07 15.17 -29.39
N LEU A 10 -21.82 16.07 -28.74
CA LEU A 10 -21.70 16.29 -27.30
C LEU A 10 -22.12 15.05 -26.49
N HIS A 11 -23.21 14.37 -26.90
CA HIS A 11 -23.66 13.14 -26.25
C HIS A 11 -22.69 11.98 -26.46
N ILE A 12 -22.15 11.80 -27.67
CA ILE A 12 -21.14 10.77 -27.95
C ILE A 12 -19.89 11.00 -27.10
N THR A 13 -19.43 12.25 -26.99
CA THR A 13 -18.26 12.60 -26.18
C THR A 13 -18.51 12.34 -24.69
N LEU A 14 -19.70 12.66 -24.18
CA LEU A 14 -20.08 12.40 -22.79
C LEU A 14 -20.12 10.89 -22.48
N VAL A 15 -20.67 10.09 -23.40
CA VAL A 15 -20.71 8.63 -23.27
C VAL A 15 -19.30 8.04 -23.26
N VAL A 16 -18.40 8.46 -24.15
CA VAL A 16 -17.01 7.97 -24.18
C VAL A 16 -16.26 8.30 -22.89
N LEU A 17 -16.48 9.49 -22.31
CA LEU A 17 -15.87 9.87 -21.03
C LEU A 17 -16.40 9.04 -19.85
N LEU A 18 -17.66 8.61 -19.89
CA LEU A 18 -18.25 7.72 -18.88
C LEU A 18 -17.71 6.29 -18.93
N PHE A 19 -17.13 5.86 -20.06
CA PHE A 19 -16.52 4.54 -20.25
C PHE A 19 -14.99 4.55 -20.17
N CYS A 20 -14.37 5.66 -19.76
CA CYS A 20 -12.93 5.69 -19.52
C CYS A 20 -12.64 4.89 -18.25
N SER A 21 -12.33 3.60 -18.40
CA SER A 21 -11.89 2.74 -17.31
C SER A 21 -10.61 3.31 -16.69
N GLN A 22 -10.55 3.37 -15.36
CA GLN A 22 -9.28 3.58 -14.67
C GLN A 22 -8.42 2.35 -14.93
N ALA A 23 -7.48 2.47 -15.86
CA ALA A 23 -6.50 1.42 -16.10
C ALA A 23 -5.60 1.30 -14.87
N ALA A 24 -5.84 0.29 -14.04
CA ALA A 24 -4.91 -0.15 -13.01
C ALA A 24 -3.72 -0.84 -13.70
N ALA A 25 -2.80 -0.03 -14.22
CA ALA A 25 -1.59 -0.53 -14.87
C ALA A 25 -0.66 -1.15 -13.82
N HIS A 26 -0.68 -2.47 -13.74
CA HIS A 26 0.33 -3.29 -13.05
C HIS A 26 1.18 -3.90 -14.17
N CYS A 27 2.39 -3.37 -14.38
CA CYS A 27 3.30 -3.90 -15.38
C CYS A 27 4.00 -5.14 -14.80
N GLU A 28 3.43 -6.33 -15.06
CA GLU A 28 4.06 -7.64 -14.83
C GLU A 28 4.85 -8.13 -16.06
N ILE A 29 5.10 -7.22 -16.99
CA ILE A 29 6.01 -7.45 -18.12
C ILE A 29 7.42 -7.54 -17.54
N PRO A 30 8.25 -8.51 -17.96
CA PRO A 30 9.64 -8.63 -17.51
C PRO A 30 10.52 -7.51 -18.14
N CYS A 31 10.23 -6.26 -17.79
CA CYS A 31 10.88 -5.07 -18.34
C CYS A 31 12.25 -4.80 -17.70
N GLY A 32 12.56 -5.46 -16.57
CA GLY A 32 13.85 -5.32 -15.89
C GLY A 32 14.03 -4.00 -15.11
N ILE A 33 12.98 -3.17 -15.01
CA ILE A 33 13.03 -1.87 -14.34
C ILE A 33 12.51 -2.03 -12.91
N TYR A 34 13.43 -2.01 -11.94
CA TYR A 34 13.14 -2.19 -10.53
C TYR A 34 13.87 -1.14 -9.69
N ASP A 35 13.22 -0.63 -8.64
CA ASP A 35 13.82 0.23 -7.63
C ASP A 35 13.42 -0.33 -6.26
N ASP A 36 14.16 -1.35 -5.84
CA ASP A 36 13.87 -2.12 -4.63
C ASP A 36 14.03 -1.25 -3.37
N THR A 37 15.03 -0.36 -3.35
CA THR A 37 15.29 0.56 -2.23
C THR A 37 14.13 1.54 -2.04
N MET A 38 13.62 2.11 -3.14
CA MET A 38 12.43 2.97 -3.07
C MET A 38 11.22 2.18 -2.53
N ARG A 39 11.01 0.92 -2.95
CA ARG A 39 9.90 0.11 -2.42
C ARG A 39 10.04 -0.16 -0.93
N ILE A 40 11.26 -0.42 -0.42
CA ILE A 40 11.49 -0.50 1.02
C ILE A 40 11.15 0.82 1.73
N ASN A 41 11.59 1.96 1.18
CA ASN A 41 11.26 3.27 1.75
C ASN A 41 9.74 3.53 1.77
N MET A 42 9.01 3.14 0.72
CA MET A 42 7.54 3.23 0.69
C MET A 42 6.88 2.37 1.76
N LEU A 43 7.37 1.15 2.03
CA LEU A 43 6.88 0.33 3.16
C LEU A 43 7.02 1.10 4.48
N ARG A 44 8.17 1.75 4.71
CA ARG A 44 8.42 2.56 5.92
C ARG A 44 7.49 3.76 6.04
N GLU A 45 7.22 4.43 4.92
CA GLU A 45 6.29 5.54 4.86
C GLU A 45 4.85 5.10 5.18
N HIS A 46 4.40 3.98 4.61
CA HIS A 46 3.10 3.40 4.93
C HIS A 46 2.98 3.03 6.41
N ILE A 47 3.99 2.40 6.99
CA ILE A 47 4.01 2.08 8.44
C ILE A 47 3.90 3.34 9.29
N THR A 48 4.63 4.39 8.92
CA THR A 48 4.60 5.68 9.64
C THR A 48 3.21 6.32 9.57
N THR A 49 2.54 6.24 8.42
CA THR A 49 1.18 6.76 8.26
C THR A 49 0.12 5.92 8.99
N ILE A 50 0.29 4.59 9.02
CA ILE A 50 -0.55 3.69 9.83
C ILE A 50 -0.45 4.07 11.31
N GLU A 51 0.77 4.21 11.84
CA GLU A 51 1.00 4.61 13.24
C GLU A 51 0.41 5.98 13.54
N LYS A 52 0.62 6.96 12.66
CA LYS A 52 0.03 8.29 12.81
C LYS A 52 -1.50 8.20 12.89
N SER A 53 -2.11 7.40 12.00
CA SER A 53 -3.56 7.21 11.97
C SER A 53 -4.06 6.57 13.27
N MET A 54 -3.37 5.55 13.80
CA MET A 54 -3.70 4.93 15.09
C MET A 54 -3.64 5.92 16.25
N ASN A 55 -2.58 6.73 16.34
CA ASN A 55 -2.45 7.75 17.38
C ASN A 55 -3.56 8.80 17.31
N GLN A 56 -3.97 9.21 16.10
CA GLN A 56 -5.08 10.13 15.91
C GLN A 56 -6.43 9.50 16.31
N ILE A 57 -6.65 8.23 16.00
CA ILE A 57 -7.84 7.49 16.47
C ILE A 57 -7.90 7.50 17.99
N LEU A 58 -6.83 7.07 18.66
CA LEU A 58 -6.76 7.04 20.13
C LEU A 58 -7.01 8.43 20.77
N THR A 59 -6.48 9.49 20.15
CA THR A 59 -6.69 10.87 20.61
C THR A 59 -8.14 11.33 20.43
N LEU A 60 -8.78 10.96 19.33
CA LEU A 60 -10.16 11.34 19.03
C LEU A 60 -11.17 10.54 19.87
N GLU A 61 -10.90 9.27 20.16
CA GLU A 61 -11.75 8.44 21.03
C GLU A 61 -11.88 9.00 22.45
N GLN A 62 -10.87 9.72 22.93
CA GLN A 62 -10.90 10.41 24.23
C GLN A 62 -11.78 11.67 24.25
N LYS A 63 -12.13 12.22 23.09
CA LYS A 63 -12.99 13.40 22.95
C LYS A 63 -14.42 12.92 22.69
N SER A 64 -15.32 13.16 23.64
CA SER A 64 -16.68 12.61 23.63
C SER A 64 -17.49 13.00 22.39
N GLY A 65 -17.59 12.12 21.40
CA GLY A 65 -18.53 12.20 20.25
C GLY A 65 -18.30 13.35 19.26
N GLU A 66 -17.51 14.36 19.63
CA GLU A 66 -17.08 15.42 18.74
C GLU A 66 -16.13 14.81 17.71
N ASN A 67 -16.50 14.91 16.43
CA ASN A 67 -15.64 14.60 15.28
C ASN A 67 -15.60 13.14 14.78
N ALA A 68 -16.74 12.42 14.83
CA ALA A 68 -16.90 11.08 14.23
C ALA A 68 -16.42 10.99 12.77
N ASN A 69 -16.60 12.06 11.98
CA ASN A 69 -16.09 12.13 10.61
C ASN A 69 -14.56 11.99 10.54
N GLN A 70 -13.81 12.60 11.46
CA GLN A 70 -12.35 12.47 11.47
C GLN A 70 -11.91 11.10 11.96
N LEU A 71 -12.62 10.51 12.92
CA LEU A 71 -12.36 9.13 13.36
C LEU A 71 -12.45 8.17 12.17
N ILE A 72 -13.55 8.23 11.42
CA ILE A 72 -13.77 7.39 10.23
C ILE A 72 -12.67 7.63 9.19
N ARG A 73 -12.29 8.89 8.94
CA ARG A 73 -11.21 9.21 7.99
C ARG A 73 -9.88 8.58 8.39
N TRP A 74 -9.52 8.61 9.67
CA TRP A 74 -8.28 7.99 10.15
C TRP A 74 -8.33 6.45 10.09
N VAL A 75 -9.49 5.84 10.36
CA VAL A 75 -9.69 4.39 10.17
C VAL A 75 -9.49 4.02 8.70
N MET A 76 -10.15 4.73 7.78
CA MET A 76 -10.03 4.49 6.34
C MET A 76 -8.60 4.72 5.83
N ASN A 77 -7.93 5.79 6.28
CA ASN A 77 -6.56 6.07 5.90
C ASN A 77 -5.61 4.95 6.34
N LYS A 78 -5.77 4.46 7.58
CA LYS A 78 -5.01 3.32 8.11
C LYS A 78 -5.22 2.06 7.26
N GLU A 79 -6.46 1.75 6.88
CA GLU A 79 -6.79 0.62 6.00
C GLU A 79 -6.11 0.74 4.64
N GLN A 80 -6.24 1.89 3.98
CA GLN A 80 -5.65 2.14 2.66
C GLN A 80 -4.13 1.98 2.65
N HIS A 81 -3.45 2.48 3.69
CA HIS A 81 -2.00 2.33 3.79
C HIS A 81 -1.56 0.91 4.15
N ALA A 82 -2.35 0.16 4.91
CA ALA A 82 -2.09 -1.25 5.14
C ALA A 82 -2.26 -2.07 3.85
N ASP A 83 -3.28 -1.77 3.04
CA ASP A 83 -3.50 -2.44 1.75
C ASP A 83 -2.39 -2.12 0.75
N ALA A 84 -1.95 -0.85 0.66
CA ALA A 84 -0.82 -0.46 -0.19
C ALA A 84 0.49 -1.13 0.22
N LEU A 85 0.74 -1.28 1.53
CA LEU A 85 1.86 -2.05 2.06
C LEU A 85 1.77 -3.52 1.64
N GLN A 86 0.60 -4.14 1.81
CA GLN A 86 0.38 -5.53 1.42
C GLN A 86 0.58 -5.74 -0.08
N GLU A 87 0.12 -4.80 -0.92
CA GLU A 87 0.30 -4.84 -2.36
C GLU A 87 1.78 -4.79 -2.78
N ILE A 88 2.60 -3.93 -2.15
CA ILE A 88 4.05 -3.92 -2.40
C ILE A 88 4.66 -5.27 -1.99
N VAL A 89 4.26 -5.82 -0.84
CA VAL A 89 4.77 -7.10 -0.37
C VAL A 89 4.40 -8.25 -1.33
N THR A 90 3.13 -8.36 -1.71
CA THR A 90 2.63 -9.44 -2.57
C THR A 90 3.08 -9.24 -4.01
N GLN A 91 2.68 -8.14 -4.65
CA GLN A 91 2.85 -7.96 -6.10
C GLN A 91 4.25 -7.56 -6.50
N TYR A 92 4.97 -6.82 -5.67
CA TYR A 92 6.33 -6.43 -6.03
C TYR A 92 7.33 -7.49 -5.54
N PHE A 93 7.38 -7.73 -4.24
CA PHE A 93 8.44 -8.59 -3.70
C PHE A 93 8.18 -10.09 -3.90
N MET A 94 6.98 -10.58 -3.56
CA MET A 94 6.72 -12.02 -3.61
C MET A 94 6.56 -12.55 -5.04
N THR A 95 5.88 -11.84 -5.93
CA THR A 95 5.62 -12.33 -7.30
C THR A 95 6.69 -11.92 -8.32
N GLN A 96 7.25 -10.70 -8.23
CA GLN A 96 8.19 -10.20 -9.24
C GLN A 96 9.67 -10.34 -8.85
N ARG A 97 10.02 -10.10 -7.57
CA ARG A 97 11.44 -10.00 -7.17
C ARG A 97 12.01 -11.30 -6.61
N ILE A 98 11.25 -12.04 -5.81
CA ILE A 98 11.76 -13.25 -5.14
C ILE A 98 11.45 -14.49 -5.96
N LYS A 99 12.51 -15.22 -6.32
CA LYS A 99 12.41 -16.51 -7.03
C LYS A 99 12.69 -17.68 -6.09
N PRO A 100 12.17 -18.89 -6.37
CA PRO A 100 12.44 -20.09 -5.56
C PRO A 100 13.94 -20.38 -5.32
N GLU A 101 14.80 -20.00 -6.26
CA GLU A 101 16.25 -20.19 -6.21
C GLU A 101 16.98 -19.12 -5.38
N SER A 102 16.26 -18.11 -4.90
CA SER A 102 16.85 -17.05 -4.06
C SER A 102 17.47 -17.66 -2.82
N LYS A 103 18.71 -17.28 -2.45
CA LYS A 103 19.23 -17.74 -1.16
C LYS A 103 18.37 -17.16 -0.04
N GLN A 104 18.28 -17.92 1.04
CA GLN A 104 17.41 -17.63 2.19
C GLN A 104 15.93 -17.41 1.79
N TYR A 105 15.47 -18.03 0.68
CA TYR A 105 14.08 -17.96 0.23
C TYR A 105 13.05 -18.23 1.34
N PRO A 106 13.20 -19.26 2.20
CA PRO A 106 12.26 -19.48 3.30
C PRO A 106 12.21 -18.31 4.30
N VAL A 107 13.36 -17.72 4.63
CA VAL A 107 13.45 -16.58 5.57
C VAL A 107 12.79 -15.34 4.96
N LYS A 108 13.06 -15.07 3.68
CA LYS A 108 12.45 -13.95 2.94
C LYS A 108 10.92 -14.09 2.90
N LEU A 109 10.41 -15.26 2.52
CA LEU A 109 8.95 -15.52 2.50
C LEU A 109 8.32 -15.46 3.88
N GLN A 110 8.97 -16.03 4.90
CA GLN A 110 8.47 -15.94 6.27
C GLN A 110 8.37 -14.50 6.75
N THR A 111 9.35 -13.67 6.40
CA THR A 111 9.38 -12.25 6.78
C THR A 111 8.28 -11.47 6.06
N LEU A 112 8.12 -11.68 4.75
CA LEU A 112 7.08 -11.05 3.94
C LEU A 112 5.67 -11.47 4.38
N HIS A 113 5.45 -12.76 4.66
CA HIS A 113 4.19 -13.21 5.23
C HIS A 113 3.93 -12.56 6.60
N GLY A 114 4.98 -12.42 7.43
CA GLY A 114 4.90 -11.66 8.67
C GLY A 114 4.43 -10.21 8.48
N LEU A 115 4.93 -9.53 7.43
CA LEU A 115 4.49 -8.17 7.08
C LEU A 115 3.00 -8.15 6.74
N LEU A 116 2.52 -9.11 5.95
CA LEU A 116 1.10 -9.21 5.59
C LEU A 116 0.21 -9.38 6.82
N LEU A 117 0.59 -10.25 7.76
CA LEU A 117 -0.18 -10.51 8.98
C LEU A 117 -0.19 -9.30 9.92
N ALA A 118 0.96 -8.65 10.11
CA ALA A 118 1.05 -7.46 10.95
C ALA A 118 0.28 -6.27 10.33
N ALA A 119 0.33 -6.12 9.00
CA ALA A 119 -0.46 -5.11 8.29
C ALA A 119 -1.96 -5.37 8.45
N MET A 120 -2.42 -6.61 8.28
CA MET A 120 -3.82 -7.00 8.53
C MET A 120 -4.25 -6.67 9.96
N LYS A 121 -3.45 -7.02 10.97
CA LYS A 121 -3.75 -6.70 12.38
C LYS A 121 -3.78 -5.19 12.64
N SER A 122 -2.95 -4.43 11.94
CA SER A 122 -2.95 -2.97 12.02
C SER A 122 -4.27 -2.36 11.51
N LYS A 123 -4.97 -3.01 10.57
CA LYS A 123 -6.33 -2.61 10.15
C LYS A 123 -7.35 -2.81 11.27
N GLN A 124 -7.28 -3.94 11.96
CA GLN A 124 -8.26 -4.38 12.96
C GLN A 124 -8.16 -3.68 14.31
N THR A 125 -7.02 -3.08 14.65
CA THR A 125 -6.74 -2.57 16.00
C THR A 125 -6.05 -1.21 15.97
N THR A 126 -5.88 -0.58 17.14
CA THR A 126 -5.00 0.59 17.37
C THR A 126 -3.76 0.23 18.18
N ASP A 127 -3.40 -1.06 18.22
CA ASP A 127 -2.21 -1.57 18.89
C ASP A 127 -0.93 -1.15 18.14
N LEU A 128 -0.21 -0.17 18.69
CA LEU A 128 1.07 0.31 18.17
C LEU A 128 2.18 -0.77 18.18
N GLY A 129 1.97 -1.89 18.90
CA GLY A 129 2.82 -3.06 18.79
C GLY A 129 2.88 -3.62 17.36
N GLN A 130 1.81 -3.49 16.58
CA GLN A 130 1.79 -3.93 15.18
C GLN A 130 2.68 -3.07 14.28
N THR A 131 2.72 -1.74 14.49
CA THR A 131 3.56 -0.84 13.67
C THR A 131 5.04 -1.00 14.03
N LYS A 132 5.36 -1.22 15.30
CA LYS A 132 6.70 -1.63 15.72
C LYS A 132 7.12 -2.94 15.04
N ARG A 133 6.24 -3.95 15.08
CA ARG A 133 6.51 -5.26 14.45
C ARG A 133 6.71 -5.14 12.94
N LEU A 134 5.92 -4.31 12.26
CA LEU A 134 6.11 -4.02 10.83
C LEU A 134 7.51 -3.44 10.56
N ARG A 135 7.99 -2.48 11.35
CA ARG A 135 9.35 -1.92 11.17
C ARG A 135 10.43 -2.97 11.33
N GLU A 136 10.38 -3.76 12.39
CA GLU A 136 11.33 -4.86 12.62
C GLU A 136 11.38 -5.85 11.46
N LEU A 137 10.21 -6.18 10.90
CA LEU A 137 10.10 -7.07 9.75
C LEU A 137 10.63 -6.42 8.47
N VAL A 138 10.41 -5.12 8.24
CA VAL A 138 11.00 -4.42 7.09
C VAL A 138 12.52 -4.37 7.24
N ASP A 139 13.06 -4.11 8.43
CA ASP A 139 14.52 -4.11 8.68
C ASP A 139 15.13 -5.49 8.45
N GLN A 140 14.47 -6.54 8.95
CA GLN A 140 14.89 -7.92 8.69
C GLN A 140 14.82 -8.26 7.20
N PHE A 141 13.76 -7.85 6.51
CA PHE A 141 13.58 -8.10 5.09
C PHE A 141 14.64 -7.37 4.27
N GLU A 142 14.82 -6.07 4.49
CA GLU A 142 15.82 -5.24 3.83
C GLU A 142 17.22 -5.84 4.00
N LYS A 143 17.60 -6.19 5.23
CA LYS A 143 18.88 -6.85 5.49
C LYS A 143 19.00 -8.14 4.70
N THR A 144 18.04 -9.06 4.83
CA THR A 144 18.08 -10.38 4.17
C THR A 144 18.01 -10.26 2.63
N TYR A 145 17.37 -9.22 2.13
CA TYR A 145 17.19 -8.94 0.71
C TYR A 145 18.47 -8.37 0.08
N PHE A 146 19.08 -7.36 0.71
CA PHE A 146 20.27 -6.65 0.21
C PHE A 146 21.61 -7.19 0.71
N ASP A 147 21.68 -8.04 1.74
CA ASP A 147 22.93 -8.77 2.11
C ASP A 147 23.48 -9.59 0.92
N GLN A 148 22.69 -9.70 -0.15
CA GLN A 148 23.00 -10.43 -1.35
C GLN A 148 22.62 -9.66 -2.62
N SER A 149 22.53 -8.33 -2.57
CA SER A 149 22.27 -7.56 -3.79
C SER A 149 23.41 -7.71 -4.78
N HIS A 150 23.15 -8.64 -5.72
CA HIS A 150 23.67 -8.85 -7.08
C HIS A 150 25.19 -8.93 -7.27
#